data_AF-A0A5C3KQ73-F1
#
_entry.id   AF-A0A5C3KQ73-F1
#
_cell.length_a   1.000
_cell.length_b   1.000
_cell.length_c   1.000
_cell.angle_alpha   90.00
_cell.angle_beta   90.00
_cell.angle_gamma   90.00
#
_symmetry.space_group_name_H-M   'P 1'
#
loop_
_entity.id
_entity.type
_entity.pdbx_description
1 polymer ?
#
loop_
_entity_poly.entity_id
_entity_poly.type
_entity_poly.pdbx_seq_one_letter_code
_entity_poly.pdbx_strand_id
1 'polypeptide(L)'
;MPGFRIRNQTKNPHLRVFVSNYTNEAGLTAWFPLASDFSDPVECHWCRSGFELIVIDDEVGGLRRGWYLNCADMEALELTFYGFEKELGIEKK
;
A
#
# COMPACT_ATOMS: atom_id res chain seq x y z
N MET A 1 -0.72 -15.92 -0.18
CA MET A 1 -2.08 -15.42 -0.46
C MET A 1 -1.96 -14.27 -1.44
N PRO A 2 -2.90 -14.14 -2.39
CA PRO A 2 -2.96 -12.99 -3.31
C PRO A 2 -3.22 -11.69 -2.53
N GLY A 3 -2.77 -10.58 -3.10
CA GLY A 3 -2.79 -9.28 -2.44
C GLY A 3 -1.49 -8.54 -2.60
N PHE A 4 -1.16 -7.69 -1.63
CA PHE A 4 0.09 -6.95 -1.63
C PHE A 4 0.57 -6.61 -0.23
N ARG A 5 1.85 -6.29 -0.14
CA ARG A 5 2.49 -5.64 0.99
C ARG A 5 3.10 -4.33 0.56
N ILE A 6 3.08 -3.30 1.39
CA ILE A 6 3.71 -2.01 1.03
C ILE A 6 4.64 -1.51 2.13
N ARG A 7 5.77 -0.95 1.72
CA ARG A 7 6.76 -0.33 2.61
C ARG A 7 7.20 1.04 2.11
N ASN A 8 7.62 1.87 3.06
CA ASN A 8 8.20 3.19 2.86
C ASN A 8 9.73 3.11 2.81
N GLN A 9 10.35 3.48 1.69
CA GLN A 9 11.81 3.63 1.58
C GLN A 9 12.26 5.10 1.65
N THR A 10 11.35 6.01 1.97
CA THR A 10 11.68 7.42 2.23
C THR A 10 12.08 7.63 3.68
N LYS A 11 12.58 8.83 4.00
CA LYS A 11 12.81 9.27 5.39
C LYS A 11 11.60 9.99 6.00
N ASN A 12 10.47 10.06 5.31
CA ASN A 12 9.28 10.79 5.77
C ASN A 12 8.43 9.88 6.69
N PRO A 13 8.28 10.22 7.99
CA PRO A 13 7.48 9.45 8.92
C PRO A 13 5.97 9.77 8.89
N HIS A 14 5.55 10.80 8.16
CA HIS A 14 4.17 11.28 8.11
C HIS A 14 3.35 10.69 6.95
N LEU A 15 3.87 9.61 6.36
CA LEU A 15 3.22 8.95 5.24
C LEU A 15 2.16 7.98 5.71
N ARG A 16 1.01 8.02 5.04
CA ARG A 16 -0.11 7.12 5.30
C ARG A 16 -0.59 6.50 4.00
N VAL A 17 -1.12 5.29 4.09
CA VAL A 17 -1.70 4.56 2.96
C VAL A 17 -3.20 4.36 3.19
N PHE A 18 -3.98 4.59 2.15
CA PHE A 18 -5.37 4.20 2.02
C PHE A 18 -5.47 3.11 0.97
N VAL A 19 -6.31 2.10 1.23
CA VAL A 19 -6.57 0.99 0.31
C VAL A 19 -8.07 0.85 0.15
N SER A 20 -8.54 0.74 -1.09
CA SER A 20 -9.96 0.56 -1.39
C SER A 20 -10.54 -0.67 -0.68
N ASN A 21 -11.56 -0.44 0.15
CA ASN A 21 -12.36 -1.41 0.92
C ASN A 21 -11.63 -2.74 1.25
N TYR A 22 -10.90 -2.71 2.37
CA TYR A 22 -9.92 -3.69 2.85
C TYR A 22 -10.37 -5.17 2.83
N THR A 23 -11.68 -5.50 2.85
CA THR A 23 -12.18 -6.86 2.53
C THR A 23 -13.58 -6.83 1.90
N ASN A 24 -14.02 -7.98 1.35
CA ASN A 24 -15.38 -8.18 0.81
C ASN A 24 -16.49 -8.26 1.88
N GLU A 25 -16.13 -8.48 3.15
CA GLU A 25 -17.07 -8.69 4.27
C GLU A 25 -16.98 -7.59 5.35
N ALA A 26 -15.84 -6.89 5.39
CA ALA A 26 -15.52 -5.81 6.31
C ALA A 26 -14.31 -4.99 5.79
N GLY A 27 -14.51 -3.75 5.40
CA GLY A 27 -13.43 -2.83 5.10
C GLY A 27 -13.57 -1.55 5.91
N LEU A 28 -12.44 -0.94 6.26
CA LEU A 28 -12.43 0.39 6.87
C LEU A 28 -12.08 1.44 5.83
N THR A 29 -12.86 2.53 5.82
CA THR A 29 -12.44 3.77 5.17
C THR A 29 -11.50 4.49 6.12
N ALA A 30 -10.26 4.01 6.22
CA ALA A 30 -9.25 4.53 7.13
C ALA A 30 -7.89 4.69 6.42
N TRP A 31 -7.07 5.56 6.99
CA TRP A 31 -5.67 5.75 6.62
C TRP A 31 -4.80 5.01 7.63
N PHE A 32 -3.82 4.28 7.13
CA PHE A 32 -2.89 3.47 7.92
C PHE A 32 -1.48 4.06 7.81
N PRO A 33 -0.67 4.11 8.89
CA PRO A 33 0.72 4.52 8.79
C PRO A 33 1.49 3.64 7.79
N LEU A 34 2.32 4.25 6.94
CA LEU A 34 3.14 3.48 6.00
C LEU A 34 4.49 3.11 6.63
N ALA A 35 4.62 1.87 7.09
CA ALA A 35 5.84 1.39 7.77
C ALA A 35 7.04 1.26 6.82
N SER A 36 8.25 1.25 7.38
CA SER A 36 9.51 1.17 6.61
C SER A 36 9.87 -0.24 6.10
N ASP A 37 9.20 -1.27 6.61
CA ASP A 37 9.41 -2.67 6.26
C ASP A 37 8.09 -3.45 6.29
N PHE A 38 8.16 -4.74 5.97
CA PHE A 38 7.00 -5.64 5.97
C PHE A 38 6.76 -6.34 7.32
N SER A 39 7.38 -5.85 8.40
CA SER A 39 7.39 -6.56 9.69
C SER A 39 6.04 -6.55 10.40
N ASP A 40 5.17 -5.57 10.08
CA ASP A 40 3.80 -5.53 10.56
C ASP A 40 2.83 -6.07 9.51
N PRO A 41 2.40 -7.34 9.59
CA PRO A 41 1.46 -7.92 8.65
C PRO A 41 0.02 -7.41 8.82
N VAL A 42 -0.28 -6.61 9.84
CA VAL A 42 -1.60 -5.97 9.98
C VAL A 42 -1.60 -4.64 9.23
N GLU A 43 -0.55 -3.84 9.43
CA GLU A 43 -0.43 -2.50 8.86
C GLU A 43 0.20 -2.47 7.47
N CYS A 44 0.91 -3.53 7.06
CA CYS A 44 1.64 -3.58 5.79
C CYS A 44 1.17 -4.68 4.84
N HIS A 45 0.09 -5.41 5.12
CA HIS A 45 -0.38 -6.49 4.25
C HIS A 45 -1.90 -6.47 4.04
N TRP A 46 -2.29 -6.58 2.76
CA TRP A 46 -3.66 -6.52 2.30
C TRP A 46 -3.94 -7.74 1.43
N CYS A 47 -4.71 -8.70 1.95
CA CYS A 47 -5.05 -9.95 1.26
C CYS A 47 -6.33 -9.83 0.44
N ARG A 48 -6.22 -9.40 -0.83
CA ARG A 48 -7.35 -9.41 -1.75
C ARG A 48 -6.89 -9.68 -3.18
N SER A 49 -7.67 -10.49 -3.88
CA SER A 49 -7.47 -10.77 -5.31
C SER A 49 -8.31 -9.81 -6.14
N GLY A 50 -7.77 -9.38 -7.28
CA GLY A 50 -8.43 -8.46 -8.21
C GLY A 50 -7.78 -7.08 -8.25
N PHE A 51 -8.52 -6.09 -8.72
CA PHE A 51 -8.01 -4.72 -8.83
C PHE A 51 -8.17 -3.94 -7.52
N GLU A 52 -7.10 -3.29 -7.10
CA GLU A 52 -7.05 -2.43 -5.91
C GLU A 52 -6.59 -1.02 -6.27
N LEU A 53 -7.17 -0.03 -5.60
CA LEU A 53 -6.65 1.33 -5.56
C LEU A 53 -5.89 1.51 -4.25
N ILE A 54 -4.61 1.84 -4.36
CA ILE A 54 -3.79 2.31 -3.24
C ILE A 54 -3.55 3.81 -3.38
N VAL A 55 -3.59 4.53 -2.26
CA VAL A 55 -3.29 5.96 -2.20
C VAL A 55 -2.32 6.20 -1.06
N ILE A 56 -1.21 6.87 -1.34
CA ILE A 56 -0.30 7.35 -0.30
C ILE A 56 -0.47 8.86 -0.19
N ASP A 57 -0.59 9.36 1.04
CA ASP A 57 -0.53 10.78 1.34
C ASP A 57 0.56 11.12 2.36
N ASP A 58 1.05 12.35 2.26
CA ASP A 58 1.83 13.00 3.31
C ASP A 58 0.86 13.86 4.11
N GLU A 59 0.57 13.43 5.33
CA GLU A 59 -0.39 14.08 6.22
C GLU A 59 -0.01 15.55 6.52
N VAL A 60 1.28 15.87 6.49
CA VAL A 60 1.80 17.20 6.84
C VAL A 60 2.16 17.99 5.58
N GLY A 61 2.79 17.35 4.60
CA GLY A 61 3.27 17.98 3.37
C GLY A 61 2.18 18.20 2.31
N GLY A 62 1.02 17.55 2.43
CA GLY A 62 -0.11 17.72 1.53
C GLY A 62 0.04 17.06 0.14
N LEU A 63 1.11 16.29 -0.07
CA LEU A 63 1.31 15.50 -1.28
C LEU A 63 0.46 14.24 -1.23
N ARG A 64 -0.11 13.85 -2.37
CA ARG A 64 -0.93 12.64 -2.51
C ARG A 64 -0.76 12.01 -3.88
N ARG A 65 -0.64 10.70 -3.93
CA ARG A 65 -0.55 9.93 -5.18
C ARG A 65 -1.21 8.57 -5.02
N GLY A 66 -1.86 8.09 -6.08
CA GLY A 66 -2.52 6.79 -6.09
C GLY A 66 -2.13 5.94 -7.29
N TRP A 67 -2.27 4.63 -7.12
CA TRP A 67 -1.98 3.61 -8.13
C TRP A 67 -3.12 2.59 -8.17
N TYR A 68 -3.53 2.22 -9.38
CA TYR A 68 -4.42 1.09 -9.62
C TYR A 68 -3.58 -0.13 -9.94
N LEU A 69 -3.74 -1.19 -9.15
CA LEU A 69 -2.92 -2.40 -9.23
C LEU A 69 -3.82 -3.61 -9.45
N ASN A 70 -3.35 -4.57 -10.25
CA ASN A 70 -3.97 -5.88 -10.35
C ASN A 70 -3.22 -6.85 -9.42
N CYS A 71 -3.90 -7.27 -8.35
CA CYS A 71 -3.45 -8.24 -7.36
C CYS A 71 -4.04 -9.64 -7.61
N ALA A 72 -4.63 -9.88 -8.78
CA ALA A 72 -5.13 -11.20 -9.16
C ALA A 72 -3.99 -12.20 -9.44
N ASP A 73 -4.32 -13.48 -9.27
CA ASP A 73 -3.64 -14.65 -9.84
C ASP A 73 -2.22 -15.00 -9.35
N MET A 74 -1.71 -14.44 -8.25
CA MET A 74 -0.32 -14.70 -7.78
C MET A 74 -0.13 -14.71 -6.25
N GLU A 75 1.10 -14.98 -5.78
CA GLU A 75 1.55 -14.63 -4.43
C GLU A 75 1.50 -13.09 -4.22
N ALA A 76 1.64 -12.64 -2.97
CA ALA A 76 1.48 -11.22 -2.65
C ALA A 76 2.53 -10.36 -3.37
N LEU A 77 2.09 -9.25 -3.98
CA LEU A 77 2.99 -8.24 -4.54
C LEU A 77 3.76 -7.56 -3.40
N GLU A 78 5.05 -7.31 -3.58
CA GLU A 78 5.83 -6.45 -2.71
C GLU A 78 5.96 -5.07 -3.34
N LEU A 79 5.34 -4.08 -2.69
CA LEU A 79 5.29 -2.69 -3.13
C LEU A 79 6.29 -1.86 -2.32
N THR A 80 7.09 -1.05 -3.01
CA THR A 80 8.05 -0.15 -2.36
C THR A 80 7.80 1.30 -2.80
N PHE A 81 7.50 2.17 -1.83
CA PHE A 81 7.34 3.59 -2.07
C PHE A 81 8.68 4.34 -1.93
N TYR A 82 9.13 4.98 -3.00
CA TYR A 82 10.40 5.71 -3.04
C TYR A 82 10.25 7.24 -2.96
N GLY A 83 9.04 7.75 -2.76
CA GLY A 83 8.70 9.18 -2.79
C GLY A 83 7.81 9.56 -3.98
N PHE A 84 7.18 10.73 -3.89
CA PHE A 84 6.15 11.17 -4.85
C PHE A 84 6.67 11.38 -6.29
N GLU A 85 7.96 11.67 -6.44
CA GLU A 85 8.64 11.89 -7.72
C GLU A 85 9.03 10.60 -8.46
N LYS A 86 8.79 9.43 -7.84
CA LYS A 86 9.18 8.12 -8.39
C LYS A 86 7.96 7.24 -8.57
N GLU A 87 8.08 6.30 -9.51
CA GLU A 87 7.10 5.22 -9.61
C GLU A 87 7.19 4.27 -8.41
N LEU A 88 6.08 3.57 -8.17
CA LEU A 88 6.02 2.53 -7.16
C LEU A 88 6.85 1.33 -7.62
N GLY A 89 7.76 0.85 -6.77
CA GLY A 89 8.43 -0.43 -7.01
C GLY A 89 7.44 -1.57 -6.83
N ILE A 90 7.38 -2.50 -7.78
CA ILE A 90 6.48 -3.64 -7.75
C ILE A 90 7.30 -4.90 -8.01
N GLU A 91 7.32 -5.81 -7.04
CA GLU A 91 7.97 -7.11 -7.13
C GLU A 91 6.91 -8.21 -6.96
N LYS A 92 7.03 -9.27 -7.76
CA LYS A 92 6.19 -10.47 -7.65
C LYS A 92 6.95 -11.51 -6.84
N LYS A 93 6.32 -12.07 -5.82
CA LYS A 93 6.79 -13.27 -5.13
C LYS A 93 6.28 -14.52 -5.87
#